data_AF-V8P2V0-F1
#
_entry.id   AF-V8P2V0-F1
#
_cell.length_a   1.000
_cell.length_b   1.000
_cell.length_c   1.000
_cell.angle_alpha   90.00
_cell.angle_beta   90.00
_cell.angle_gamma   90.00
#
_symmetry.space_group_name_H-M   'P 1'
#
loop_
_entity.id
_entity.type
_entity.pdbx_description
1 polymer ?
#
loop_
_entity_poly.entity_id
_entity_poly.type
_entity_poly.pdbx_seq_one_letter_code
_entity_poly.pdbx_strand_id
1 'polypeptide(L)'
;MKTTNHKHPGGDKVLLEQAGRDATESFEDVGHSMDAKEMLKQYLIGEVHWDDRKPDTSKVPSPFHESSIWTVWLIPILGALVLGLMYRYYIMDGKSS
;
A
#
# COMPACT_ATOMS: atom_id res chain seq x y z
N MET A 1 -29.34 5.25 30.95
CA MET A 1 -28.34 4.64 30.06
C MET A 1 -27.20 5.64 29.90
N LYS A 2 -26.01 5.35 30.44
CA LYS A 2 -24.85 6.27 30.37
C LYS A 2 -24.34 6.29 28.94
N THR A 3 -24.37 7.48 28.33
CA THR A 3 -23.77 7.75 27.03
C THR A 3 -22.25 7.67 27.15
N THR A 4 -21.62 7.01 26.19
CA THR A 4 -20.20 6.65 26.09
C THR A 4 -19.29 7.84 25.78
N ASN A 5 -19.49 8.99 26.43
CA ASN A 5 -18.85 10.26 26.03
C ASN A 5 -17.54 10.57 26.77
N HIS A 6 -16.84 9.54 27.27
CA HIS A 6 -15.57 9.72 27.99
C HIS A 6 -14.53 8.65 27.71
N LYS A 7 -14.86 7.66 26.89
CA LYS A 7 -13.94 6.60 26.46
C LYS A 7 -13.91 6.68 24.95
N HIS A 8 -12.73 7.03 24.43
CA HIS A 8 -12.42 7.22 23.01
C HIS A 8 -13.34 8.20 22.23
N PRO A 9 -12.86 9.42 21.88
CA PRO A 9 -13.64 10.39 21.11
C PRO A 9 -14.15 9.90 19.75
N GLY A 10 -13.46 8.93 19.13
CA GLY A 10 -13.87 8.27 17.88
C GLY A 10 -14.97 7.20 18.06
N GLY A 11 -15.42 6.96 19.28
CA GLY A 11 -16.41 5.94 19.63
C GLY A 11 -15.81 4.55 19.87
N ASP A 12 -16.59 3.69 20.53
CA ASP A 12 -16.15 2.35 20.94
C ASP A 12 -16.13 1.33 19.79
N LYS A 13 -16.90 1.57 18.72
CA LYS A 13 -17.03 0.63 17.60
C LYS A 13 -15.69 0.35 16.92
N VAL A 14 -14.90 1.40 16.68
CA VAL A 14 -13.59 1.26 16.03
C VAL A 14 -12.58 0.51 16.91
N LEU A 15 -12.71 0.61 18.24
CA LEU A 15 -11.89 -0.18 19.16
C LEU A 15 -12.28 -1.65 19.15
N LEU A 16 -13.59 -1.95 19.09
CA LEU A 16 -14.10 -3.32 19.04
C LEU A 16 -13.75 -4.01 17.72
N GLU A 17 -13.78 -3.29 16.61
CA GLU A 17 -13.40 -3.82 15.29
C GLU A 17 -11.92 -4.24 15.22
N GLN A 18 -11.05 -3.52 15.95
CA GLN A 18 -9.61 -3.79 16.03
C GLN A 18 -9.20 -4.61 17.25
N ALA A 19 -10.15 -5.04 18.09
CA ALA A 19 -9.86 -5.76 19.32
C ALA A 19 -9.16 -7.11 19.03
N GLY A 20 -8.08 -7.38 19.78
CA GLY A 20 -7.28 -8.60 19.63
C GLY A 20 -6.33 -8.59 18.42
N ARG A 21 -6.18 -7.45 17.73
CA ARG A 21 -5.26 -7.27 16.61
C ARG A 21 -4.29 -6.12 16.90
N ASP A 22 -3.25 -6.04 16.09
CA ASP A 22 -2.37 -4.88 16.07
C ASP A 22 -3.06 -3.74 15.30
N ALA A 23 -3.40 -2.67 16.02
CA ALA A 23 -4.10 -1.49 15.49
C ALA A 23 -3.13 -0.32 15.20
N THR A 24 -1.82 -0.55 15.18
CA THR A 24 -0.78 0.50 15.03
C THR A 24 -0.98 1.32 13.76
N GLU A 25 -1.21 0.67 12.63
CA GLU A 25 -1.46 1.33 11.33
C GLU A 25 -2.69 2.26 11.40
N SER A 26 -3.83 1.73 11.85
CA SER A 26 -5.07 2.51 11.96
C SER A 26 -4.94 3.67 12.96
N PHE A 27 -4.15 3.50 14.02
CA PHE A 27 -3.89 4.56 15.00
C PHE A 27 -3.01 5.69 14.42
N GLU A 28 -1.99 5.34 13.63
CA GLU A 28 -1.09 6.30 12.98
C GLU A 28 -1.75 7.02 11.80
N ASP A 29 -2.54 6.32 10.97
CA ASP A 29 -3.24 6.88 9.81
C ASP A 29 -4.25 7.98 10.19
N VAL A 30 -4.92 7.82 11.34
CA VAL A 30 -5.83 8.85 11.87
C VAL A 30 -5.07 10.07 12.41
N GLY A 31 -3.79 9.94 12.76
CA GLY A 31 -2.98 11.05 13.24
C GLY A 31 -3.33 11.52 14.65
N HIS A 32 -3.42 10.60 15.62
CA HIS A 32 -3.70 10.93 17.01
C HIS A 32 -2.68 11.91 17.62
N SER A 33 -3.19 12.86 18.43
CA SER A 33 -2.37 13.88 19.10
C SER A 33 -1.38 13.31 20.10
N MET A 34 -0.40 14.11 20.52
CA MET A 34 0.56 13.70 21.56
C MET A 34 -0.11 13.34 22.88
N ASP A 35 -1.17 14.07 23.26
CA ASP A 35 -1.98 13.78 24.44
C ASP A 35 -2.67 12.41 24.34
N ALA A 36 -3.22 12.05 23.17
CA ALA A 36 -3.78 10.72 22.94
C ALA A 36 -2.73 9.60 23.05
N LYS A 37 -1.50 9.86 22.56
CA LYS A 37 -0.36 8.92 22.73
C LYS A 37 0.08 8.82 24.19
N GLU A 38 -0.04 9.89 24.97
CA GLU A 38 0.24 9.87 26.40
C GLU A 38 -0.82 9.09 27.17
N MET A 39 -2.11 9.28 26.85
CA MET A 39 -3.19 8.47 27.40
C MET A 39 -3.01 6.98 27.11
N LEU A 40 -2.54 6.59 25.91
CA LEU A 40 -2.26 5.19 25.57
C LEU A 40 -1.33 4.50 26.58
N LYS A 41 -0.33 5.22 27.10
CA LYS A 41 0.63 4.69 28.08
C LYS A 41 -0.04 4.30 29.40
N GLN A 42 -1.12 4.98 29.78
CA GLN A 42 -1.87 4.69 31.00
C GLN A 42 -2.62 3.35 30.92
N TYR A 43 -2.91 2.87 29.70
CA TYR A 43 -3.60 1.61 29.44
C TYR A 43 -2.66 0.47 29.00
N LEU A 44 -1.33 0.67 29.09
CA LEU A 44 -0.35 -0.36 28.78
C LEU A 44 -0.35 -1.46 29.86
N ILE A 45 -0.62 -2.70 29.46
CA ILE A 45 -0.64 -3.87 30.37
C ILE A 45 0.58 -4.76 30.15
N GLY A 46 1.18 -4.74 28.95
CA GLY A 46 2.36 -5.53 28.61
C GLY A 46 2.77 -5.37 27.14
N GLU A 47 3.80 -6.10 26.74
CA GLU A 47 4.30 -6.14 25.36
C GLU A 47 4.09 -7.52 24.73
N VAL A 48 4.00 -7.56 23.40
CA VAL A 48 3.92 -8.81 22.63
C VAL A 48 5.18 -9.65 22.86
N HIS A 49 4.99 -10.96 23.05
CA HIS A 49 6.07 -11.93 23.21
C HIS A 49 7.01 -11.92 22.01
N TRP A 50 8.30 -12.14 22.24
CA TRP A 50 9.32 -12.02 21.20
C TRP A 50 9.10 -12.98 20.03
N ASP A 51 8.62 -14.20 20.28
CA ASP A 51 8.26 -15.17 19.23
C ASP A 51 7.12 -14.70 18.32
N ASP A 52 6.19 -13.89 18.86
CA ASP A 52 4.99 -13.44 18.15
C ASP A 52 5.16 -12.08 17.49
N ARG A 53 6.31 -11.41 17.70
CA ARG A 53 6.61 -10.13 17.04
C ARG A 53 6.81 -10.38 15.55
N LYS A 54 5.90 -9.86 14.75
CA LYS A 54 6.10 -9.80 13.30
C LYS A 54 7.30 -8.88 13.04
N PRO A 55 8.30 -9.31 12.25
CA PRO A 55 9.36 -8.40 11.83
C PRO A 55 8.72 -7.22 11.09
N ASP A 56 9.14 -6.01 11.46
CA ASP A 56 8.67 -4.74 10.92
C ASP A 56 8.99 -4.63 9.42
N THR A 57 8.11 -5.19 8.59
CA THR A 57 8.17 -5.07 7.13
C THR A 57 7.55 -3.75 6.63
N SER A 58 7.16 -2.84 7.51
CA SER A 58 6.50 -1.55 7.17
C SER A 58 7.44 -0.53 6.50
N LYS A 59 8.75 -0.81 6.43
CA LYS A 59 9.70 -0.10 5.57
C LYS A 59 10.19 -0.94 4.40
N VAL A 60 9.40 -1.91 3.93
CA VAL A 60 9.62 -2.43 2.59
C VAL A 60 8.90 -1.45 1.65
N PRO A 61 9.61 -0.59 0.89
CA PRO A 61 8.97 0.09 -0.22
C PRO A 61 8.35 -1.01 -1.07
N SER A 62 7.03 -0.93 -1.24
CA SER A 62 6.29 -1.87 -2.07
C SER A 62 7.07 -2.10 -3.37
N PRO A 63 7.52 -3.33 -3.69
CA PRO A 63 8.16 -3.62 -4.96
C PRO A 63 7.11 -3.71 -6.08
N PHE A 64 5.96 -3.04 -5.93
CA PHE A 64 4.97 -2.84 -6.98
C PHE A 64 5.37 -1.65 -7.85
N HIS A 65 6.60 -1.69 -8.38
CA HIS A 65 6.93 -1.00 -9.64
C HIS A 65 8.06 -1.68 -10.43
N GLU A 66 8.54 -2.88 -10.07
CA GLU A 66 9.60 -3.54 -10.85
C GLU A 66 9.04 -4.24 -12.12
N SER A 67 7.74 -4.54 -12.17
CA SER A 67 7.11 -5.19 -13.34
C SER A 67 6.62 -4.21 -14.43
N SER A 68 6.59 -2.90 -14.14
CA SER A 68 6.01 -1.91 -15.06
C SER A 68 7.02 -1.21 -15.97
N ILE A 69 8.33 -1.27 -15.68
CA ILE A 69 9.34 -0.50 -16.42
C ILE A 69 9.72 -1.19 -17.75
N TRP A 70 9.80 -2.53 -17.76
CA TRP A 70 10.18 -3.28 -18.97
C TRP A 70 9.06 -3.34 -20.01
N THR A 71 7.81 -3.48 -19.57
CA THR A 71 6.64 -3.51 -20.47
C THR A 71 6.41 -2.16 -21.14
N VAL A 72 6.64 -1.05 -20.44
CA VAL A 72 6.51 0.31 -20.97
C VAL A 72 7.51 0.62 -22.09
N TRP A 73 8.71 0.02 -22.08
CA TRP A 73 9.69 0.20 -23.16
C TRP A 73 9.56 -0.85 -24.27
N LEU A 74 9.22 -2.09 -23.94
CA LEU A 74 9.14 -3.17 -24.95
C LEU A 74 7.96 -3.02 -25.89
N ILE A 75 6.79 -2.57 -25.41
CA ILE A 75 5.59 -2.40 -26.22
C ILE A 75 5.77 -1.36 -27.35
N PRO A 76 6.29 -0.13 -27.11
CA PRO A 76 6.49 0.85 -28.19
C PRO A 76 7.59 0.41 -29.17
N ILE A 77 8.65 -0.22 -28.69
CA ILE A 77 9.74 -0.74 -29.56
C ILE A 77 9.20 -1.83 -30.49
N LEU A 78 8.43 -2.79 -29.96
CA LEU A 78 7.83 -3.86 -30.75
C LEU A 78 6.82 -3.31 -31.78
N GLY A 79 5.99 -2.33 -31.38
CA GLY A 79 5.06 -1.66 -32.28
C GLY A 79 5.77 -0.97 -33.44
N ALA A 80 6.84 -0.23 -33.17
CA ALA A 80 7.63 0.47 -34.19
C ALA A 80 8.29 -0.51 -35.17
N LEU A 81 8.80 -1.66 -34.71
CA LEU A 81 9.37 -2.70 -35.57
C LEU A 81 8.33 -3.29 -36.52
N VAL A 82 7.14 -3.62 -36.02
CA VAL A 82 6.06 -4.18 -36.86
C VAL A 82 5.60 -3.17 -37.90
N LEU A 83 5.34 -1.92 -37.51
CA LEU A 83 4.96 -0.84 -38.43
C LEU A 83 6.07 -0.58 -39.48
N GLY A 84 7.33 -0.59 -39.07
CA GLY A 84 8.48 -0.42 -39.97
C GLY A 84 8.62 -1.55 -40.99
N LEU A 85 8.49 -2.81 -40.55
CA LEU A 85 8.53 -3.98 -41.44
C LEU A 85 7.35 -3.99 -42.42
N MET A 86 6.15 -3.65 -41.95
CA MET A 86 4.95 -3.55 -42.80
C MET A 86 5.09 -2.44 -43.85
N TYR A 87 5.59 -1.27 -43.45
CA TYR A 87 5.88 -0.17 -44.38
C TYR A 87 6.96 -0.57 -45.40
N ARG A 88 8.03 -1.24 -44.97
CA ARG A 88 9.11 -1.72 -45.85
C ARG A 88 8.61 -2.77 -46.83
N TYR A 89 7.71 -3.66 -46.41
CA TYR A 89 7.06 -4.64 -47.27
C TYR A 89 6.19 -3.93 -48.33
N TYR A 90 5.33 -3.00 -47.93
CA TYR A 90 4.44 -2.27 -48.83
C TYR A 90 5.20 -1.43 -49.88
N ILE A 91 6.28 -0.75 -49.47
CA ILE A 91 7.13 0.02 -50.40
C ILE A 91 7.92 -0.91 -51.35
N MET A 92 8.25 -2.12 -50.92
CA MET A 92 8.95 -3.08 -51.77
C MET A 92 8.03 -3.66 -52.85
N ASP A 93 6.79 -4.02 -52.49
CA ASP A 93 5.76 -4.47 -53.43
C ASP A 93 5.32 -3.33 -54.38
N GLY A 94 5.25 -2.09 -53.89
CA GLY A 94 4.92 -0.92 -54.71
C GLY A 94 6.00 -0.51 -55.72
N LYS A 95 7.22 -1.05 -55.60
CA LYS A 95 8.35 -0.72 -56.50
C LYS A 95 8.69 -1.85 -57.49
N SER A 96 7.96 -2.97 -57.47
CA SER A 96 8.15 -4.10 -58.38
C SER A 96 7.19 -4.11 -59.58
N SER A 97 6.44 -3.03 -59.84
CA SER A 97 5.60 -2.88 -61.03
C SER A 97 6.14 -1.83 -61.99
#